data_AF-A0A7X1GSS6-F1
#
_entry.id   AF-A0A7X1GSS6-F1
#
_cell.length_a   1.000
_cell.length_b   1.000
_cell.length_c   1.000
_cell.angle_alpha   90.00
_cell.angle_beta   90.00
_cell.angle_gamma   90.00
#
_symmetry.space_group_name_H-M   'P 1'
#
loop_
_entity.id
_entity.type
_entity.pdbx_description
1 polymer ?
#
loop_
_entity_poly.entity_id
_entity_poly.type
_entity_poly.pdbx_seq_one_letter_code
_entity_poly.pdbx_strand_id
1 'polypeptide(L)'
;MRLFALAGFQDIMLYLFPTLIFMVLFGVGLAYARFHRQTDQQRKKEIIYRYPAGIEDRDAPFPLVMTLIIAGTVVWAFFYILMHGVLEVKI
;
A
#
# COMPACT_ATOMS: atom_id res chain seq x y z
N MET A 1 34.17 18.65 -4.85
CA MET A 1 33.59 18.58 -6.21
C MET A 1 32.35 17.71 -6.15
N ARG A 2 31.19 18.18 -6.64
CA ARG A 2 29.95 17.39 -6.65
C ARG A 2 30.13 16.26 -7.69
N LEU A 3 30.03 15.00 -7.28
CA LEU A 3 30.06 13.87 -8.21
C LEU A 3 28.71 13.83 -8.93
N PHE A 4 28.58 14.59 -10.01
CA PHE A 4 27.32 14.74 -10.75
C PHE A 4 26.76 13.41 -11.27
N ALA A 5 27.63 12.46 -11.61
CA ALA A 5 27.22 11.12 -12.03
C ALA A 5 26.59 10.30 -10.88
N LEU A 6 27.11 10.43 -9.65
CA LEU A 6 26.59 9.72 -8.48
C LEU A 6 25.24 10.32 -8.03
N ALA A 7 25.12 11.64 -8.06
CA ALA A 7 23.87 12.34 -7.75
C ALA A 7 22.75 11.98 -8.74
N GLY A 8 23.04 11.98 -10.06
CA GLY A 8 22.05 11.56 -11.06
C GLY A 8 21.64 10.09 -10.93
N PHE A 9 22.58 9.21 -10.57
CA PHE A 9 22.25 7.80 -10.29
C PHE A 9 21.37 7.65 -9.04
N GLN A 10 21.66 8.40 -7.98
CA GLN A 10 20.83 8.45 -6.78
C GLN A 10 19.41 8.91 -7.10
N ASP A 11 19.24 9.99 -7.86
CA ASP A 11 17.92 10.52 -8.23
C ASP A 11 17.13 9.50 -9.07
N ILE A 12 17.76 8.90 -10.08
CA ILE A 12 17.10 7.90 -10.93
C ILE A 12 16.68 6.68 -10.10
N MET A 13 17.55 6.16 -9.23
CA MET A 13 17.21 5.03 -8.37
C MET A 13 16.13 5.39 -7.35
N LEU A 14 16.15 6.61 -6.81
CA LEU A 14 15.14 7.13 -5.89
C LEU A 14 13.75 7.18 -6.53
N TYR A 15 13.64 7.46 -7.83
CA TYR A 15 12.35 7.42 -8.51
C TYR A 15 11.97 6.03 -9.01
N LEU A 16 12.93 5.25 -9.53
CA LEU A 16 12.67 3.97 -10.18
C LEU A 16 12.11 2.92 -9.20
N PHE A 17 12.77 2.73 -8.05
CA PHE A 17 12.39 1.69 -7.10
C PHE A 17 11.00 1.89 -6.49
N PRO A 18 10.65 3.05 -5.91
CA PRO A 18 9.31 3.26 -5.38
C PRO A 18 8.22 3.22 -6.46
N THR A 19 8.54 3.61 -7.70
CA THR A 19 7.59 3.49 -8.82
C THR A 19 7.31 2.03 -9.17
N LEU A 20 8.33 1.18 -9.23
CA LEU A 20 8.17 -0.25 -9.49
C LEU A 20 7.40 -0.95 -8.36
N ILE A 21 7.72 -0.63 -7.11
CA ILE A 21 6.99 -1.10 -5.94
C ILE A 21 5.52 -0.71 -6.01
N PHE A 22 5.24 0.55 -6.33
CA PHE A 22 3.87 1.03 -6.49
C PHE A 22 3.15 0.26 -7.60
N MET A 23 3.78 0.04 -8.75
CA MET A 23 3.19 -0.75 -9.84
C MET A 23 2.85 -2.19 -9.40
N VAL A 24 3.72 -2.84 -8.64
CA VAL A 24 3.48 -4.19 -8.12
C VAL A 24 2.30 -4.19 -7.14
N LEU A 25 2.31 -3.29 -6.15
CA LEU A 25 1.22 -3.19 -5.16
C LEU A 25 -0.12 -2.82 -5.80
N PHE A 26 -0.09 -1.92 -6.79
CA PHE A 26 -1.27 -1.53 -7.55
C PHE A 26 -1.80 -2.69 -8.40
N GLY A 27 -0.92 -3.44 -9.06
CA GLY A 27 -1.28 -4.64 -9.83
C GLY A 27 -1.89 -5.74 -8.96
N VAL A 28 -1.27 -6.03 -7.81
CA VAL A 28 -1.81 -6.98 -6.82
C VAL A 28 -3.16 -6.50 -6.29
N GLY A 29 -3.30 -5.20 -6.01
CA GLY A 29 -4.55 -4.60 -5.58
C GLY A 29 -5.68 -4.74 -6.60
N LEU A 30 -5.39 -4.51 -7.88
CA LEU A 30 -6.35 -4.72 -8.97
C LEU A 30 -6.74 -6.20 -9.12
N ALA A 31 -5.76 -7.10 -9.04
CA ALA A 31 -6.02 -8.54 -9.08
C ALA A 31 -6.93 -8.98 -7.92
N TYR A 32 -6.62 -8.52 -6.70
CA TYR A 32 -7.42 -8.83 -5.52
C TYR A 32 -8.83 -8.24 -5.59
N ALA A 33 -8.97 -6.99 -6.07
CA ALA A 33 -10.28 -6.36 -6.29
C ALA A 33 -11.18 -7.19 -7.22
N ARG A 34 -10.59 -7.84 -8.23
CA ARG A 34 -11.31 -8.70 -9.15
C ARG A 34 -11.83 -9.98 -8.49
N PHE A 35 -11.06 -10.59 -7.60
CA PHE A 35 -11.43 -11.83 -6.89
C PHE A 35 -12.39 -11.59 -5.72
N HIS A 36 -12.22 -10.49 -4.97
CA HIS A 36 -13.03 -10.22 -3.77
C HIS A 36 -14.50 -9.86 -4.10
N ARG A 37 -14.79 -9.42 -5.32
CA ARG A 37 -16.14 -9.01 -5.75
C ARG A 37 -17.18 -10.15 -5.75
N GLN A 38 -16.75 -11.42 -5.82
CA GLN A 38 -17.67 -12.57 -5.91
C GLN A 38 -18.14 -13.10 -4.55
N THR A 39 -17.33 -12.98 -3.49
CA THR A 39 -17.64 -13.63 -2.18
C THR A 39 -18.28 -12.67 -1.17
N ASP A 40 -18.13 -11.35 -1.36
CA ASP A 40 -18.41 -10.34 -0.33
C ASP A 40 -19.86 -9.86 -0.21
N GLN A 41 -20.69 -10.12 -1.22
CA GLN A 41 -22.06 -9.59 -1.27
C GLN A 41 -23.00 -10.27 -0.26
N GLN A 42 -22.63 -11.46 0.24
CA GLN A 42 -23.43 -12.20 1.20
C GLN A 42 -23.17 -11.77 2.66
N ARG A 43 -21.91 -11.53 3.07
CA ARG A 43 -21.57 -11.10 4.45
C ARG A 43 -22.03 -9.68 4.80
N LYS A 44 -22.03 -8.75 3.85
CA LYS A 44 -22.39 -7.33 4.10
C LYS A 44 -23.85 -7.09 4.51
N LYS A 45 -24.72 -8.10 4.35
CA LYS A 45 -26.15 -8.01 4.67
C LYS A 45 -26.50 -8.63 6.02
N GLU A 46 -25.59 -9.33 6.66
CA GLU A 46 -25.85 -10.03 7.91
C GLU A 46 -25.60 -9.07 9.09
N ILE A 47 -26.66 -8.78 9.85
CA ILE A 47 -26.59 -7.96 11.06
C ILE A 47 -26.18 -8.90 12.19
N ILE A 48 -24.95 -8.75 12.68
CA ILE A 48 -24.43 -9.62 13.74
C ILE A 48 -24.86 -9.15 15.13
N TYR A 49 -25.12 -7.85 15.29
CA TYR A 49 -25.42 -7.29 16.60
C TYR A 49 -26.34 -6.06 16.50
N ARG A 50 -27.21 -5.89 17.50
CA ARG A 50 -28.13 -4.76 17.62
C ARG A 50 -27.95 -4.10 18.98
N TYR A 51 -27.48 -2.86 18.99
CA TYR A 51 -27.34 -2.10 20.23
C TYR A 51 -28.69 -1.51 20.68
N PRO A 52 -28.89 -1.29 21.99
CA PRO A 52 -30.06 -0.60 22.55
C PRO A 52 -30.00 0.91 22.24
N ALA A 53 -30.17 1.25 20.97
CA ALA A 53 -30.39 2.59 20.40
C ALA A 53 -30.83 2.49 18.92
N GLY A 54 -31.15 1.29 18.44
CA GLY A 54 -31.46 1.03 17.03
C GLY A 54 -30.23 0.87 16.13
N ILE A 55 -29.01 1.02 16.67
CA ILE A 55 -27.74 0.87 15.93
C ILE A 55 -27.50 -0.61 15.60
N GLU A 56 -27.19 -0.89 14.34
CA GLU A 56 -26.84 -2.21 13.80
C GLU A 56 -25.33 -2.30 13.59
N ASP A 57 -24.74 -3.42 14.01
CA ASP A 57 -23.37 -3.77 13.67
C ASP A 57 -23.33 -4.83 12.57
N ARG A 58 -22.30 -4.78 11.74
CA ARG A 58 -22.12 -5.65 10.58
C ARG A 58 -20.67 -6.06 10.43
N ASP A 59 -20.44 -7.31 10.03
CA ASP A 59 -19.08 -7.79 9.72
C ASP A 59 -18.71 -7.36 8.31
N ALA A 60 -18.58 -6.04 8.12
CA ALA A 60 -18.17 -5.48 6.86
C ALA A 60 -16.66 -5.68 6.70
N PRO A 61 -16.21 -6.33 5.62
CA PRO A 61 -14.79 -6.50 5.36
C PRO A 61 -14.11 -5.14 5.20
N PHE A 62 -12.88 -5.06 5.71
CA PHE A 62 -12.11 -3.81 5.69
C PHE A 62 -11.95 -3.29 4.25
N PRO A 63 -12.14 -1.97 4.00
CA PRO A 63 -12.13 -1.45 2.64
C PRO A 63 -10.81 -1.72 1.93
N LEU A 64 -10.86 -2.45 0.81
CA LEU A 64 -9.67 -2.83 0.04
C LEU A 64 -8.80 -1.61 -0.33
N VAL A 65 -9.43 -0.51 -0.72
CA VAL A 65 -8.73 0.74 -1.07
C VAL A 65 -7.92 1.24 0.13
N MET A 66 -8.46 1.17 1.35
CA MET A 66 -7.71 1.54 2.56
C MET A 66 -6.55 0.58 2.81
N THR A 67 -6.76 -0.74 2.65
CA THR A 67 -5.67 -1.72 2.77
C THR A 67 -4.52 -1.42 1.81
N LEU A 68 -4.84 -1.10 0.55
CA LEU A 68 -3.84 -0.79 -0.48
C LEU A 68 -3.09 0.50 -0.20
N ILE A 69 -3.78 1.54 0.29
CA ILE A 69 -3.14 2.80 0.70
C ILE A 69 -2.17 2.55 1.86
N ILE A 70 -2.59 1.80 2.88
CA ILE A 70 -1.75 1.47 4.03
C ILE A 70 -0.53 0.67 3.59
N ALA A 71 -0.73 -0.42 2.84
CA ALA A 71 0.36 -1.26 2.35
C ALA A 71 1.33 -0.47 1.46
N GLY A 72 0.81 0.33 0.52
CA GLY A 72 1.59 1.22 -0.34
C GLY A 72 2.48 2.16 0.45
N THR A 73 1.92 2.79 1.48
CA THR A 73 2.64 3.75 2.33
C THR A 73 3.74 3.08 3.13
N VAL A 74 3.47 1.91 3.73
CA VAL A 74 4.46 1.17 4.53
C VAL A 74 5.63 0.73 3.66
N VAL A 75 5.36 0.15 2.49
CA VAL A 75 6.42 -0.31 1.60
C VAL A 75 7.22 0.87 1.06
N TRP A 76 6.55 1.96 0.65
CA TRP A 76 7.24 3.17 0.22
C TRP A 76 8.17 3.74 1.29
N ALA A 77 7.69 3.89 2.54
CA ALA A 77 8.50 4.41 3.64
C ALA A 77 9.70 3.52 3.96
N PHE A 78 9.51 2.20 3.97
CA PHE A 78 10.60 1.24 4.19
C PHE A 78 11.72 1.40 3.16
N PHE A 79 11.38 1.42 1.87
CA PHE A 79 12.37 1.54 0.81
C PHE A 79 12.99 2.94 0.73
N TYR A 80 12.24 3.99 1.04
CA TYR A 80 12.77 5.35 1.15
C TYR A 80 13.89 5.42 2.20
N ILE A 81 13.62 4.90 3.41
CA ILE A 81 14.60 4.86 4.51
C ILE A 81 15.81 4.01 4.12
N LEU A 82 15.59 2.82 3.56
CA LEU A 82 16.67 1.90 3.20
C LEU A 82 17.58 2.49 2.12
N MET A 83 17.00 3.10 1.08
CA MET A 83 17.77 3.72 0.01
C MET A 83 18.57 4.91 0.51
N HIS A 84 17.97 5.82 1.28
CA HIS A 84 18.72 6.94 1.87
C HIS A 84 19.81 6.48 2.83
N GLY A 85 19.52 5.49 3.68
CA GLY A 85 20.52 4.91 4.59
C GLY A 85 21.71 4.28 3.86
N VAL A 86 21.47 3.50 2.81
CA VAL A 86 22.55 2.86 2.02
C VAL A 86 23.35 3.89 1.21
N LEU A 87 22.67 4.91 0.68
CA LEU A 87 23.26 5.90 -0.22
C LEU A 87 24.00 7.04 0.51
N GLU A 88 23.63 7.36 1.76
CA GLU A 88 24.34 8.34 2.60
C GLU A 88 25.55 7.74 3.32
N VAL A 89 25.62 6.42 3.49
CA VAL A 89 26.83 5.74 3.98
C VAL A 89 27.88 5.77 2.88
N LYS A 90 28.61 6.87 2.81
CA LYS A 90 29.89 6.96 2.11
C LYS A 90 30.83 5.92 2.69
N ILE A 91 31.08 4.86 1.93
CA ILE A 91 32.33 4.11 2.02
C ILE A 91 33.30 4.76 1.02
#